data_AF-A0A7X0MDK3-F1
#
_entry.id   AF-A0A7X0MDK3-F1
#
_cell.length_a   1.000
_cell.length_b   1.000
_cell.length_c   1.000
_cell.angle_alpha   90.00
_cell.angle_beta   90.00
_cell.angle_gamma   90.00
#
_symmetry.space_group_name_H-M   'P 1'
#
loop_
_entity.id
_entity.type
_entity.pdbx_description
1 polymer ?
#
loop_
_entity_poly.entity_id
_entity_poly.type
_entity_poly.pdbx_seq_one_letter_code
_entity_poly.pdbx_strand_id
1 'polypeptide(L)'
;MNIWNRCREDKGWIHLSADQVEHIGGDIRSALGDPGSEPVRLLIAMITRMARFFDTIGASATTAEPVPPSQAELASFLKQVADFGRWIASPGGECGYRV
;
A
#
# COMPACT_ATOMS: atom_id res chain seq x y z
N MET A 1 -18.07 -10.86 -2.72
CA MET A 1 -17.41 -11.03 -1.40
C MET A 1 -16.15 -10.23 -1.46
N ASN A 2 -16.02 -9.20 -0.63
CA ASN A 2 -14.92 -8.25 -0.69
C ASN A 2 -13.72 -8.84 0.04
N ILE A 3 -12.68 -9.15 -0.72
CA ILE A 3 -11.54 -9.93 -0.26
C ILE A 3 -10.33 -9.03 -0.36
N TRP A 4 -9.52 -8.95 0.70
CA TRP A 4 -8.19 -8.35 0.63
C TRP A 4 -7.14 -9.39 0.97
N ASN A 5 -5.97 -9.26 0.35
CA ASN A 5 -4.80 -10.07 0.69
C ASN A 5 -3.79 -9.21 1.44
N ARG A 6 -3.26 -9.70 2.57
CA ARG A 6 -2.11 -9.12 3.27
C ARG A 6 -0.91 -10.04 3.15
N CYS A 7 0.23 -9.55 2.67
CA CYS A 7 1.48 -10.30 2.77
C CYS A 7 2.05 -10.17 4.20
N ARG A 8 2.36 -11.31 4.83
CA ARG A 8 3.19 -11.42 6.03
C ARG A 8 4.43 -12.27 5.70
N GLU A 9 5.61 -11.82 6.14
CA GLU A 9 6.88 -12.53 5.88
C GLU A 9 6.86 -13.99 6.37
N ASP A 10 6.11 -14.32 7.42
CA ASP A 10 6.01 -15.67 8.01
C ASP A 10 4.90 -16.55 7.41
N LYS A 11 3.92 -15.96 6.69
CA LYS A 11 2.68 -16.65 6.28
C LYS A 11 2.29 -16.46 4.82
N GLY A 12 3.06 -15.68 4.06
CA GLY A 12 2.69 -15.30 2.70
C GLY A 12 1.44 -14.43 2.69
N TRP A 13 0.65 -14.53 1.61
CA TRP A 13 -0.61 -13.79 1.48
C TRP A 13 -1.71 -14.42 2.34
N ILE A 14 -2.26 -13.66 3.28
CA ILE A 14 -3.42 -14.03 4.08
C ILE A 14 -4.65 -13.27 3.60
N HIS A 15 -5.81 -13.92 3.68
CA HIS A 15 -7.09 -13.34 3.33
C HIS A 15 -7.65 -12.52 4.49
N LEU A 16 -8.25 -11.36 4.19
CA LEU A 16 -8.95 -10.51 5.14
C LEU A 16 -10.41 -10.37 4.73
N SER A 17 -11.32 -10.63 5.68
CA SER A 17 -12.75 -10.36 5.52
C SER A 17 -13.10 -8.91 5.90
N ALA A 18 -14.27 -8.44 5.46
CA ALA A 18 -14.69 -7.04 5.64
C ALA A 18 -14.87 -6.61 7.11
N ASP A 19 -15.06 -7.56 8.02
CA ASP A 19 -15.22 -7.37 9.46
C ASP A 19 -13.91 -7.55 10.24
N GLN A 20 -12.81 -7.91 9.56
CA GLN A 20 -11.53 -8.17 10.20
C GLN A 20 -10.72 -6.88 10.36
N VAL A 21 -10.16 -6.70 11.56
CA VAL A 21 -9.21 -5.62 11.87
C VAL A 21 -7.83 -6.21 12.05
N GLU A 22 -6.85 -5.70 11.31
CA GLU A 22 -5.46 -6.11 11.41
C GLU A 22 -4.57 -4.99 11.94
N HIS A 23 -3.74 -5.33 12.92
CA HIS A 23 -2.64 -4.47 13.34
C HIS A 23 -1.36 -4.84 12.57
N ILE A 24 -0.68 -3.82 12.06
CA ILE A 24 0.62 -3.96 11.38
C ILE A 24 1.66 -3.22 12.23
N GLY A 25 2.60 -3.97 12.82
CA GLY A 25 3.71 -3.38 13.56
C GLY A 25 4.63 -2.57 12.65
N GLY A 26 5.27 -1.53 13.19
CA GLY A 26 6.04 -0.55 12.41
C GLY A 26 7.23 -1.11 11.62
N ASP A 27 7.81 -2.22 12.09
CA ASP A 27 8.98 -2.88 11.47
C ASP A 27 8.59 -4.11 10.63
N ILE A 28 7.30 -4.40 10.50
CA ILE A 28 6.80 -5.53 9.72
C ILE A 28 6.60 -5.10 8.26
N ARG A 29 7.25 -5.79 7.32
CA ARG A 29 6.93 -5.63 5.91
C ARG A 29 5.51 -6.12 5.64
N SER A 30 4.74 -5.34 4.91
CA SER A 30 3.36 -5.68 4.56
C SER A 30 2.98 -5.06 3.24
N ALA A 31 2.17 -5.79 2.49
CA ALA A 31 1.52 -5.33 1.28
C ALA A 31 0.03 -5.68 1.37
N LEU A 32 -0.81 -4.86 0.76
CA LEU A 32 -2.24 -5.08 0.62
C LEU A 32 -2.56 -5.23 -0.87
N GLY A 33 -3.41 -6.19 -1.22
CA GLY A 33 -3.90 -6.38 -2.57
C GLY A 33 -5.41 -6.63 -2.58
N ASP A 34 -6.09 -6.07 -3.56
CA ASP A 34 -7.52 -6.32 -3.83
C ASP A 34 -7.64 -7.27 -5.04
N PRO A 35 -7.87 -8.57 -4.85
CA PRO A 35 -8.13 -9.52 -5.93
C PRO A 35 -9.57 -9.43 -6.49
N GLY A 36 -10.45 -8.60 -5.92
CA GLY A 36 -11.85 -8.49 -6.31
C GLY A 36 -12.04 -7.68 -7.59
N SER A 37 -13.13 -7.96 -8.30
CA SER A 37 -13.62 -7.12 -9.41
C SER A 37 -14.52 -5.97 -8.95
N GLU A 38 -14.96 -6.01 -7.68
CA GLU A 38 -15.82 -4.98 -7.08
C GLU A 38 -14.99 -4.06 -6.19
N PRO A 39 -15.22 -2.73 -6.23
CA PRO A 39 -14.50 -1.79 -5.39
C PRO A 39 -14.70 -2.08 -3.90
N VAL A 40 -13.61 -2.18 -3.16
CA VAL A 40 -13.67 -2.32 -1.71
C VAL A 40 -13.22 -1.04 -1.00
N ARG A 41 -13.84 -0.74 0.15
CA ARG A 41 -13.43 0.35 1.03
C ARG A 41 -12.52 -0.17 2.12
N LEU A 42 -11.38 0.49 2.29
CA LEU A 42 -10.41 0.22 3.34
C LEU A 42 -10.26 1.47 4.22
N LEU A 43 -10.32 1.28 5.54
CA LEU A 43 -9.99 2.33 6.51
C LEU A 43 -8.62 2.01 7.12
N ILE A 44 -7.67 2.94 6.99
CA ILE A 44 -6.33 2.79 7.56
C ILE A 44 -6.11 3.86 8.63
N ALA A 45 -5.90 3.43 9.87
CA ALA A 45 -5.42 4.30 10.94
C ALA A 45 -3.89 4.19 11.03
N MET A 46 -3.21 5.33 11.06
CA MET A 46 -1.74 5.37 11.02
C MET A 46 -1.17 6.52 11.83
N ILE A 47 0.13 6.45 12.12
CA ILE A 47 0.86 7.53 12.79
C ILE A 47 1.03 8.75 11.87
N THR A 48 1.20 9.94 12.47
CA THR A 48 1.34 11.21 11.76
C THR A 48 2.45 11.22 10.70
N ARG A 49 3.57 10.51 10.95
CA ARG A 49 4.65 10.41 9.96
C ARG A 49 4.19 9.71 8.67
N MET A 50 3.29 8.74 8.76
CA MET A 50 2.76 8.05 7.60
C MET A 50 1.69 8.88 6.88
N ALA A 51 0.88 9.65 7.61
CA ALA A 51 -0.03 10.61 6.99
C ALA A 51 0.74 11.61 6.10
N ARG A 52 1.83 12.18 6.62
CA ARG A 52 2.72 13.07 5.85
C ARG A 52 3.37 12.41 4.64
N PHE A 53 3.62 11.10 4.71
CA PHE A 53 4.12 10.36 3.56
C PHE A 53 3.10 10.39 2.43
N PHE A 54 1.83 10.07 2.71
CA PHE A 54 0.76 10.15 1.71
C PHE A 54 0.53 11.57 1.19
N ASP A 55 0.65 12.59 2.04
CA ASP A 55 0.60 13.99 1.59
C ASP A 55 1.75 14.36 0.63
N THR A 56 2.91 13.70 0.79
CA THR A 56 4.10 13.94 -0.04
C THR A 56 4.01 13.24 -1.39
N ILE A 57 3.58 11.97 -1.38
CA ILE A 57 3.58 11.12 -2.58
C ILE A 57 2.27 11.19 -3.38
N GLY A 58 1.19 11.60 -2.72
CA GLY A 58 -0.15 11.62 -3.29
C GLY A 58 -0.37 12.87 -4.13
N ALA A 59 -1.02 12.71 -5.28
CA ALA A 59 -1.66 13.84 -5.92
C ALA A 59 -2.94 14.19 -5.14
N SER A 60 -3.24 15.48 -5.00
CA SER A 60 -4.56 15.90 -4.52
C SER A 60 -5.62 15.32 -5.45
N ALA A 61 -6.59 14.59 -4.91
CA ALA A 61 -7.70 14.06 -5.67
C ALA A 61 -8.58 15.22 -6.14
N THR A 62 -8.30 15.74 -7.33
CA THR A 62 -9.09 16.80 -7.98
C THR A 62 -10.28 16.24 -8.75
N THR A 63 -10.29 14.93 -8.98
CA THR A 63 -11.33 14.20 -9.71
C THR A 63 -11.81 12.99 -8.90
N ALA A 64 -13.04 12.55 -9.16
CA ALA A 64 -13.61 11.35 -8.52
C ALA A 64 -12.95 10.05 -9.01
N GLU A 65 -12.43 10.06 -10.24
CA GLU A 65 -11.72 8.91 -10.82
C GLU A 65 -10.20 9.08 -10.70
N PRO A 66 -9.48 8.02 -10.29
CA PRO A 66 -8.03 8.02 -10.29
C PRO A 66 -7.47 8.13 -11.71
N VAL A 67 -6.54 9.06 -11.92
CA VAL A 67 -5.75 9.13 -13.16
C VAL A 67 -4.47 8.30 -12.98
N PRO A 68 -4.09 7.46 -13.95
CA PRO A 68 -2.81 6.76 -13.88
C PRO A 68 -1.64 7.74 -13.71
N PRO A 69 -0.64 7.42 -12.87
CA PRO A 69 0.50 8.30 -12.67
C PRO A 69 1.34 8.41 -13.95
N SER A 70 1.85 9.60 -14.22
CA SER A 70 2.86 9.84 -15.25
C SER A 70 4.21 9.21 -14.88
N GLN A 71 5.09 9.06 -15.87
CA GLN A 71 6.45 8.54 -15.66
C GLN A 71 7.27 9.41 -14.70
N ALA A 72 7.08 10.74 -14.75
CA ALA A 72 7.76 11.67 -13.84
C ALA A 72 7.29 11.50 -12.39
N GLU A 73 5.98 11.31 -12.18
CA GLU A 73 5.40 11.04 -10.86
C GLU A 73 5.90 9.69 -10.32
N LEU A 74 5.97 8.66 -11.17
CA LEU A 74 6.52 7.36 -10.79
C LEU A 74 8.00 7.45 -10.38
N ALA A 75 8.82 8.20 -11.11
CA ALA A 75 10.23 8.41 -10.77
C ALA A 75 10.39 9.19 -9.44
N SER A 76 9.56 10.21 -9.22
CA SER A 76 9.54 10.97 -7.96
C SER A 76 9.13 10.10 -6.78
N PHE A 77 8.14 9.22 -6.96
CA PHE A 77 7.66 8.29 -5.96
C PHE A 77 8.78 7.39 -5.43
N LEU A 78 9.60 6.79 -6.31
CA LEU A 78 10.71 5.93 -5.89
C LEU A 78 11.71 6.66 -4.98
N LYS A 79 12.04 7.91 -5.32
CA LYS A 79 12.93 8.75 -4.51
C LYS A 79 12.32 9.07 -3.15
N GLN A 80 11.07 9.52 -3.12
CA GLN A 80 10.38 9.88 -1.88
C GLN A 80 10.19 8.68 -0.96
N VAL A 81 9.93 7.50 -1.51
CA VAL A 81 9.83 6.25 -0.73
C VAL A 81 11.13 5.93 0.01
N ALA A 82 12.29 6.13 -0.65
CA ALA A 82 13.59 5.95 -0.03
C ALA A 82 13.82 6.94 1.13
N ASP A 83 13.47 8.21 0.94
CA ASP A 83 13.62 9.26 1.96
C ASP A 83 12.79 8.98 3.23
N PHE A 84 11.64 8.32 3.08
CA PHE A 84 10.80 7.91 4.21
C PHE A 84 11.21 6.56 4.83
N GLY A 85 12.23 5.89 4.29
CA GLY A 85 12.69 4.57 4.75
C GLY A 85 11.64 3.48 4.54
N ARG A 86 10.88 3.57 3.45
CA ARG A 86 9.81 2.62 3.11
C ARG A 86 10.27 1.69 1.98
N TRP A 87 9.64 0.51 1.92
CA TRP A 87 9.98 -0.56 0.99
C TRP A 87 8.92 -0.64 -0.11
N ILE A 88 9.32 -0.96 -1.34
CA ILE A 88 8.43 -1.25 -2.47
C ILE A 88 8.66 -2.69 -2.88
N ALA A 89 7.59 -3.48 -2.93
CA ALA A 89 7.61 -4.78 -3.60
C ALA A 89 7.06 -4.61 -5.02
N SER A 90 7.65 -5.31 -6.00
CA SER A 90 7.07 -5.38 -7.34
C SER A 90 5.82 -6.27 -7.34
N PRO A 91 4.82 -5.98 -8.18
CA PRO A 91 3.70 -6.88 -8.41
C PRO A 91 4.24 -8.21 -8.96
N GLY A 92 4.13 -9.29 -8.18
CA GLY A 92 4.63 -10.62 -8.54
C GLY A 92 5.80 -11.14 -7.71
N GLY A 93 6.37 -10.33 -6.80
CA GLY A 93 7.39 -10.79 -5.86
C GLY A 93 6.81 -11.54 -4.66
N GLU A 94 7.44 -12.66 -4.27
CA GLU A 94 7.34 -13.17 -2.90
C GLU A 94 7.69 -12.03 -1.95
N CYS A 95 6.75 -11.59 -1.11
CA CYS A 95 6.92 -10.64 -0.01
C CYS A 95 8.19 -9.74 -0.02
N GLY A 96 8.43 -8.99 -1.12
CA GLY A 96 9.47 -7.96 -1.31
C GLY A 96 10.94 -8.41 -1.39
N TYR A 97 11.67 -7.96 -2.43
CA TYR A 97 13.14 -7.94 -2.48
C TYR A 97 13.71 -6.54 -2.19
N ARG A 98 14.99 -6.51 -1.79
CA ARG A 98 15.77 -5.30 -1.47
C ARG A 98 16.10 -4.54 -2.75
N VAL A 99 15.84 -3.23 -2.78
CA VAL A 99 16.48 -2.29 -3.72
C VAL A 99 17.75 -1.76 -3.07
#